data_AF-A0A4Y5YN79-F1
#
_entry.id   AF-A0A4Y5YN79-F1
#
_cell.length_a   1.000
_cell.length_b   1.000
_cell.length_c   1.000
_cell.angle_alpha   90.00
_cell.angle_beta   90.00
_cell.angle_gamma   90.00
#
_symmetry.space_group_name_H-M   'P 1'
#
loop_
_entity.id
_entity.type
_entity.pdbx_description
1 polymer ?
#
loop_
_entity_poly.entity_id
_entity_poly.type
_entity_poly.pdbx_seq_one_letter_code
_entity_poly.pdbx_strand_id
1 'polypeptide(L)'
;MADVRRRSHSTAGAARRFAGLERLLHGSPVRSASSGPAAGAAGRSGPAAVPGRTLPGLPGPVLAGTAGASCAAGARCPRCLPRSSAGSAVPAAVSLELELADLASRIAREAGDLARTRRAEGVHLAATKSTIADIVTDADREVELLIRERLRVARPGDGFLGEESEAERGESGITWVVDPIDGTVNYAYGIPSYAVSIAAVRGSAVAGEWEALSAAVYAPASAEMFTAARGHGAFLGDARLSVTTETSAGALLATGFGYDPATHDGDLATVRRIMSIARDLRRAGAASLDLAFVAAGRLDGYFERGLKPWDHAAGALLVTEAGGSVSLIDRDSTRPMLIAGGIEVHRRVLDILRDET
;
A
#
# COMPACT_ATOMS: atom_id res chain seq x y z
N MET A 1 27.19 58.52 -2.47
CA MET A 1 26.05 59.32 -1.97
C MET A 1 24.99 59.30 -3.06
N ALA A 2 23.80 58.74 -2.80
CA ALA A 2 22.56 58.67 -3.62
C ALA A 2 22.69 58.59 -5.18
N ASP A 3 22.39 57.47 -5.85
CA ASP A 3 21.03 56.92 -6.16
C ASP A 3 20.33 57.58 -7.39
N VAL A 4 19.43 56.83 -8.05
CA VAL A 4 18.17 57.23 -8.72
C VAL A 4 17.95 56.80 -10.21
N ARG A 5 16.73 56.23 -10.45
CA ARG A 5 15.99 55.88 -11.70
C ARG A 5 16.39 54.58 -12.42
N ARG A 6 15.54 53.52 -12.56
CA ARG A 6 14.13 53.34 -13.03
C ARG A 6 13.88 53.53 -14.55
N ARG A 7 13.67 52.41 -15.26
CA ARG A 7 12.62 52.07 -16.28
C ARG A 7 12.78 50.58 -16.67
N SER A 8 11.82 49.68 -16.92
CA SER A 8 10.33 49.62 -16.99
C SER A 8 9.66 49.65 -18.38
N HIS A 9 8.97 48.54 -18.74
CA HIS A 9 7.95 48.35 -19.81
C HIS A 9 8.50 48.39 -21.28
N SER A 10 7.93 47.74 -22.30
CA SER A 10 6.93 46.62 -22.44
C SER A 10 6.84 46.25 -23.96
N THR A 11 6.02 45.24 -24.34
CA THR A 11 5.52 44.93 -25.72
C THR A 11 6.55 44.42 -26.76
N ALA A 12 6.22 43.65 -27.82
CA ALA A 12 5.04 42.86 -28.24
C ALA A 12 5.39 41.95 -29.45
N GLY A 13 4.45 41.10 -29.92
CA GLY A 13 4.45 40.47 -31.26
C GLY A 13 4.60 38.94 -31.23
N ALA A 14 3.60 38.06 -31.38
CA ALA A 14 2.42 37.97 -32.27
C ALA A 14 2.64 37.11 -33.55
N ALA A 15 2.18 35.84 -33.45
CA ALA A 15 1.45 35.01 -34.42
C ALA A 15 1.75 35.02 -35.93
N ARG A 16 1.81 33.79 -36.51
CA ARG A 16 1.46 33.29 -37.89
C ARG A 16 2.37 32.08 -38.23
N ARG A 17 2.00 31.01 -38.97
CA ARG A 17 0.89 30.74 -39.92
C ARG A 17 0.37 29.28 -39.81
N PHE A 18 -0.84 29.05 -40.32
CA PHE A 18 -1.37 27.75 -40.78
C PHE A 18 -1.07 27.53 -42.28
N ALA A 19 -0.98 26.25 -42.72
CA ALA A 19 -1.64 25.65 -43.90
C ALA A 19 -0.82 24.52 -44.59
N GLY A 20 -1.48 23.40 -44.91
CA GLY A 20 -0.95 22.30 -45.73
C GLY A 20 -1.83 21.04 -45.61
N LEU A 21 -2.50 20.61 -46.68
CA LEU A 21 -3.60 19.63 -46.66
C LEU A 21 -3.43 18.54 -47.75
N GLU A 22 -4.00 17.36 -47.49
CA GLU A 22 -4.44 16.28 -48.42
C GLU A 22 -3.50 15.14 -48.94
N ARG A 23 -4.16 13.96 -49.06
CA ARG A 23 -3.87 12.71 -49.83
C ARG A 23 -2.72 11.83 -49.31
N LEU A 24 -2.91 10.53 -49.04
CA LEU A 24 -3.60 9.52 -49.86
C LEU A 24 -4.53 8.57 -49.07
N LEU A 25 -5.69 8.25 -49.65
CA LEU A 25 -6.53 7.09 -49.30
C LEU A 25 -7.04 6.41 -50.58
N HIS A 26 -6.57 5.19 -50.87
CA HIS A 26 -7.14 4.14 -51.73
C HIS A 26 -6.56 2.83 -51.15
N GLY A 27 -7.25 1.75 -50.82
CA GLY A 27 -8.62 1.34 -51.08
C GLY A 27 -8.65 0.04 -51.90
N SER A 28 -8.88 -1.11 -51.26
CA SER A 28 -9.84 -2.16 -51.72
C SER A 28 -9.84 -3.43 -50.82
N PRO A 29 -10.92 -4.25 -50.83
CA PRO A 29 -11.32 -5.10 -49.68
C PRO A 29 -11.29 -6.62 -49.99
N VAL A 30 -12.22 -7.40 -49.38
CA VAL A 30 -12.55 -8.85 -49.53
C VAL A 30 -12.03 -9.70 -48.35
N ARG A 31 -12.81 -10.55 -47.63
CA ARG A 31 -14.18 -11.11 -47.81
C ARG A 31 -14.85 -11.44 -46.47
N SER A 32 -16.17 -11.55 -46.44
CA SER A 32 -16.97 -12.17 -45.37
C SER A 32 -17.37 -13.61 -45.72
N ALA A 33 -17.65 -14.43 -44.69
CA ALA A 33 -18.39 -15.69 -44.78
C ALA A 33 -19.16 -15.95 -43.48
N SER A 34 -20.33 -16.60 -43.56
CA SER A 34 -21.25 -16.84 -42.44
C SER A 34 -21.90 -18.25 -42.54
N SER A 35 -22.79 -18.59 -41.59
CA SER A 35 -23.39 -19.92 -41.31
C SER A 35 -22.45 -20.89 -40.55
N GLY A 36 -22.91 -21.78 -39.65
CA GLY A 36 -24.25 -22.09 -39.13
C GLY A 36 -24.19 -23.02 -37.89
N PRO A 37 -25.32 -23.40 -37.24
CA PRO A 37 -25.32 -23.79 -35.81
C PRO A 37 -25.61 -25.28 -35.47
N ALA A 38 -25.23 -25.70 -34.25
CA ALA A 38 -25.82 -26.77 -33.44
C ALA A 38 -25.41 -26.53 -31.96
N ALA A 39 -26.26 -26.45 -30.93
CA ALA A 39 -27.32 -27.38 -30.46
C ALA A 39 -26.77 -28.65 -29.78
N GLY A 40 -26.78 -28.69 -28.44
CA GLY A 40 -26.42 -29.84 -27.60
C GLY A 40 -26.75 -29.54 -26.13
N ALA A 41 -27.60 -30.36 -25.51
CA ALA A 41 -28.25 -30.04 -24.24
C ALA A 41 -27.99 -31.07 -23.13
N ALA A 42 -28.31 -30.66 -21.90
CA ALA A 42 -28.60 -31.47 -20.71
C ALA A 42 -27.44 -32.22 -20.01
N GLY A 43 -27.44 -32.15 -18.68
CA GLY A 43 -26.45 -32.83 -17.83
C GLY A 43 -26.49 -32.37 -16.36
N ARG A 44 -27.68 -32.35 -15.72
CA ARG A 44 -27.78 -32.12 -14.27
C ARG A 44 -27.52 -33.42 -13.50
N SER A 45 -26.61 -33.40 -12.54
CA SER A 45 -26.56 -34.37 -11.44
C SER A 45 -26.08 -33.68 -10.16
N GLY A 46 -26.84 -33.83 -9.08
CA GLY A 46 -26.53 -33.25 -7.77
C GLY A 46 -25.54 -34.09 -6.96
N PRO A 47 -25.09 -33.60 -5.79
CA PRO A 47 -24.09 -34.26 -4.97
C PRO A 47 -24.65 -35.48 -4.22
N ALA A 48 -23.88 -36.56 -4.19
CA ALA A 48 -24.14 -37.70 -3.30
C ALA A 48 -23.68 -37.38 -1.87
N ALA A 49 -24.52 -37.71 -0.88
CA ALA A 49 -24.28 -37.38 0.52
C ALA A 49 -23.38 -38.40 1.26
N VAL A 50 -22.80 -37.92 2.36
CA VAL A 50 -21.85 -38.60 3.25
C VAL A 50 -22.55 -39.52 4.26
N PRO A 51 -21.92 -40.65 4.65
CA PRO A 51 -21.92 -41.15 6.02
C PRO A 51 -20.50 -40.99 6.62
N GLY A 52 -20.28 -40.42 7.79
CA GLY A 52 -21.14 -40.41 8.97
C GLY A 52 -20.44 -41.24 10.05
N ARG A 53 -19.41 -40.68 10.71
CA ARG A 53 -18.56 -41.40 11.66
C ARG A 53 -18.60 -40.73 13.03
N THR A 54 -19.27 -41.37 13.98
CA THR A 54 -19.44 -40.94 15.37
C THR A 54 -18.19 -41.15 16.21
N LEU A 55 -17.97 -40.24 17.18
CA LEU A 55 -16.95 -40.34 18.23
C LEU A 55 -17.65 -40.47 19.61
N PRO A 56 -17.25 -41.42 20.46
CA PRO A 56 -17.32 -41.29 21.92
C PRO A 56 -16.03 -40.61 22.43
N GLY A 57 -15.96 -39.95 23.58
CA GLY A 57 -16.93 -39.78 24.67
C GLY A 57 -16.14 -39.62 25.98
N LEU A 58 -16.15 -38.43 26.59
CA LEU A 58 -15.38 -38.11 27.81
C LEU A 58 -16.16 -38.43 29.10
N PRO A 59 -15.47 -38.81 30.17
CA PRO A 59 -15.75 -38.37 31.55
C PRO A 59 -14.65 -37.36 31.98
N GLY A 60 -14.87 -36.37 32.85
CA GLY A 60 -15.86 -36.24 33.92
C GLY A 60 -15.09 -35.96 35.23
N PRO A 61 -15.22 -34.79 35.88
CA PRO A 61 -14.26 -34.35 36.90
C PRO A 61 -14.56 -34.88 38.30
N VAL A 62 -13.54 -34.96 39.16
CA VAL A 62 -13.66 -35.29 40.59
C VAL A 62 -13.21 -34.10 41.45
N LEU A 63 -14.10 -33.67 42.35
CA LEU A 63 -13.86 -32.67 43.40
C LEU A 63 -13.87 -33.36 44.77
N ALA A 64 -12.92 -33.02 45.65
CA ALA A 64 -13.09 -32.96 47.12
C ALA A 64 -11.78 -32.55 47.82
N GLY A 65 -11.86 -31.93 49.01
CA GLY A 65 -10.75 -31.94 49.97
C GLY A 65 -10.41 -30.63 50.69
N THR A 66 -11.34 -30.02 51.44
CA THR A 66 -11.01 -28.97 52.41
C THR A 66 -10.58 -29.56 53.76
N ALA A 67 -9.42 -29.17 54.28
CA ALA A 67 -9.05 -29.40 55.68
C ALA A 67 -8.26 -28.19 56.22
N GLY A 68 -8.69 -27.64 57.35
CA GLY A 68 -8.02 -26.52 58.02
C GLY A 68 -6.96 -26.99 59.02
N ALA A 69 -5.90 -26.20 59.18
CA ALA A 69 -4.91 -26.36 60.24
C ALA A 69 -4.56 -24.99 60.84
N SER A 70 -4.59 -24.90 62.17
CA SER A 70 -4.17 -23.72 62.93
C SER A 70 -2.65 -23.72 63.10
N CYS A 71 -2.00 -22.57 62.90
CA CYS A 71 -0.57 -22.42 63.07
C CYS A 71 -0.26 -21.60 64.34
N ALA A 72 0.41 -22.23 65.31
CA ALA A 72 1.02 -21.52 66.43
C ALA A 72 2.26 -20.72 65.98
N ALA A 73 2.53 -19.60 66.65
CA ALA A 73 3.65 -18.73 66.32
C ALA A 73 5.01 -19.37 66.65
N GLY A 74 5.98 -19.27 65.72
CA GLY A 74 7.40 -19.56 66.02
C GLY A 74 8.20 -20.35 64.98
N ALA A 75 7.59 -20.90 63.93
CA ALA A 75 8.30 -21.69 62.91
C ALA A 75 8.12 -21.14 61.48
N ARG A 76 9.20 -21.11 60.69
CA ARG A 76 9.17 -20.64 59.29
C ARG A 76 8.47 -21.69 58.40
N CYS A 77 7.21 -21.44 58.07
CA CYS A 77 6.42 -22.31 57.19
C CYS A 77 6.80 -22.07 55.71
N PRO A 78 7.22 -23.09 54.94
CA PRO A 78 7.58 -22.94 53.52
C PRO A 78 6.37 -22.71 52.59
N ARG A 79 5.16 -22.60 53.14
CA ARG A 79 3.91 -22.28 52.41
C ARG A 79 3.49 -20.81 52.51
N CYS A 80 4.19 -20.00 53.30
CA CYS A 80 3.93 -18.56 53.39
C CYS A 80 4.71 -17.81 52.28
N LEU A 81 4.18 -17.82 51.06
CA LEU A 81 4.62 -16.90 50.02
C LEU A 81 4.48 -15.46 50.54
N PRO A 82 5.45 -14.55 50.28
CA PRO A 82 5.25 -13.15 50.58
C PRO A 82 4.03 -12.65 49.81
N ARG A 83 3.16 -11.89 50.48
CA ARG A 83 2.12 -11.12 49.76
C ARG A 83 2.83 -10.13 48.86
N SER A 84 2.96 -10.47 47.58
CA SER A 84 3.24 -9.50 46.54
C SER A 84 2.14 -8.45 46.64
N SER A 85 2.52 -7.23 47.01
CA SER A 85 1.65 -6.09 46.84
C SER A 85 1.40 -5.99 45.34
N ALA A 86 0.19 -6.35 44.92
CA ALA A 86 -0.31 -6.04 43.59
C ALA A 86 -0.41 -4.52 43.47
N GLY A 87 0.74 -3.89 43.18
CA GLY A 87 0.76 -2.56 42.61
C GLY A 87 -0.06 -2.67 41.34
N SER A 88 -1.14 -1.88 41.27
CA SER A 88 -1.90 -1.71 40.05
C SER A 88 -0.90 -1.32 38.97
N ALA A 89 -0.61 -2.26 38.06
CA ALA A 89 0.19 -1.97 36.89
C ALA A 89 -0.66 -1.03 36.05
N VAL A 90 -0.40 0.27 36.20
CA VAL A 90 -0.89 1.28 35.26
C VAL A 90 -0.46 0.76 33.88
N PRO A 91 -1.40 0.52 32.95
CA PRO A 91 -1.04 0.06 31.62
C PRO A 91 0.04 0.99 31.07
N ALA A 92 1.15 0.42 30.60
CA ALA A 92 2.20 1.23 29.98
C ALA A 92 1.54 2.07 28.88
N ALA A 93 1.80 3.37 28.86
CA ALA A 93 1.26 4.26 27.85
C ALA A 93 1.59 3.68 26.47
N VAL A 94 0.56 3.53 25.63
CA VAL A 94 0.73 3.02 24.27
C VAL A 94 1.65 4.00 23.53
N SER A 95 2.58 3.49 22.71
CA SER A 95 3.44 4.38 21.93
C SER A 95 2.59 5.13 20.90
N LEU A 96 2.98 6.38 20.61
CA LEU A 96 2.32 7.21 19.61
C LEU A 96 2.25 6.47 18.26
N GLU A 97 3.31 5.76 17.89
CA GLU A 97 3.42 4.94 16.69
C GLU A 97 2.33 3.86 16.62
N LEU A 98 1.99 3.21 17.74
CA LEU A 98 0.91 2.22 17.83
C LEU A 98 -0.49 2.87 17.83
N GLU A 99 -0.67 4.01 18.52
CA GLU A 99 -1.94 4.77 18.50
C GLU A 99 -2.28 5.26 17.08
N LEU A 100 -1.28 5.77 16.35
CA LEU A 100 -1.41 6.20 14.97
C LEU A 100 -1.67 5.00 14.03
N ALA A 101 -1.07 3.83 14.29
CA ALA A 101 -1.31 2.62 13.50
C ALA A 101 -2.74 2.07 13.67
N ASP A 102 -3.28 2.04 14.89
CA ASP A 102 -4.68 1.67 15.13
C ASP A 102 -5.64 2.62 14.41
N LEU A 103 -5.41 3.94 14.55
CA LEU A 103 -6.23 4.95 13.90
C LEU A 103 -6.21 4.81 12.37
N ALA A 104 -5.01 4.66 11.77
CA ALA A 104 -4.83 4.40 10.35
C ALA A 104 -5.60 3.14 9.90
N SER A 105 -5.49 2.05 10.66
CA SER A 105 -6.10 0.75 10.34
C SER A 105 -7.63 0.81 10.36
N ARG A 106 -8.22 1.50 11.36
CA ARG A 106 -9.68 1.66 11.43
C ARG A 106 -10.22 2.51 10.29
N ILE A 107 -9.53 3.61 9.96
CA ILE A 107 -9.94 4.51 8.87
C ILE A 107 -9.75 3.85 7.51
N ALA A 108 -8.62 3.18 7.27
CA ALA A 108 -8.36 2.46 6.01
C ALA A 108 -9.40 1.37 5.74
N ARG A 109 -9.89 0.68 6.79
CA ARG A 109 -10.98 -0.30 6.66
C ARG A 109 -12.29 0.36 6.24
N GLU A 110 -12.70 1.43 6.92
CA GLU A 110 -13.94 2.16 6.59
C GLU A 110 -13.90 2.73 5.16
N ALA A 111 -12.75 3.33 4.80
CA ALA A 111 -12.45 3.82 3.46
C ALA A 111 -12.53 2.73 2.39
N GLY A 112 -11.91 1.57 2.61
CA GLY A 112 -11.93 0.46 1.67
C GLY A 112 -13.29 -0.21 1.54
N ASP A 113 -14.08 -0.24 2.62
CA ASP A 113 -15.46 -0.71 2.60
C ASP A 113 -16.36 0.25 1.76
N LEU A 114 -16.14 1.56 1.84
CA LEU A 114 -16.76 2.54 0.94
C LEU A 114 -16.32 2.34 -0.51
N ALA A 115 -15.01 2.23 -0.78
CA ALA A 115 -14.46 2.00 -2.12
C ALA A 115 -15.07 0.74 -2.77
N ARG A 116 -15.13 -0.38 -2.03
CA ARG A 116 -15.75 -1.63 -2.49
C ARG A 116 -17.25 -1.48 -2.76
N THR A 117 -17.95 -0.68 -1.95
CA THR A 117 -19.39 -0.40 -2.14
C THR A 117 -19.62 0.39 -3.42
N ARG A 118 -18.91 1.51 -3.62
CA ARG A 118 -18.96 2.31 -4.85
C ARG A 118 -18.62 1.47 -6.08
N ARG A 119 -17.67 0.55 -5.97
CA ARG A 119 -17.30 -0.34 -7.08
C ARG A 119 -18.43 -1.27 -7.51
N ALA A 120 -19.27 -1.69 -6.57
CA ALA A 120 -20.42 -2.55 -6.83
C ALA A 120 -21.63 -1.78 -7.37
N GLU A 121 -21.78 -0.51 -7.00
CA GLU A 121 -22.82 0.40 -7.52
C GLU A 121 -22.55 0.82 -8.97
N GLY A 122 -21.28 1.05 -9.32
CA GLY A 122 -20.83 1.35 -10.68
C GLY A 122 -19.69 2.37 -10.69
N VAL A 123 -18.75 2.23 -11.63
CA VAL A 123 -17.63 3.18 -11.74
C VAL A 123 -18.00 4.33 -12.66
N HIS A 124 -18.06 5.53 -12.11
CA HIS A 124 -18.14 6.78 -12.84
C HIS A 124 -16.75 7.41 -12.92
N LEU A 125 -16.25 7.63 -14.15
CA LEU A 125 -15.01 8.36 -14.40
C LEU A 125 -15.28 9.86 -14.19
N ALA A 126 -14.73 10.42 -13.12
CA ALA A 126 -14.94 11.80 -12.74
C ALA A 126 -14.06 12.77 -13.55
N ALA A 127 -12.85 12.31 -13.88
CA ALA A 127 -11.93 13.00 -14.78
C ALA A 127 -10.89 12.02 -15.35
N THR A 128 -10.33 12.39 -16.50
CA THR A 128 -8.96 11.99 -16.87
C THR A 128 -8.05 13.10 -16.36
N LYS A 129 -7.00 12.74 -15.60
CA LYS A 129 -5.88 13.61 -15.23
C LYS A 129 -4.96 13.78 -16.46
N SER A 130 -3.65 13.86 -16.27
CA SER A 130 -2.71 14.42 -17.25
C SER A 130 -2.55 13.62 -18.56
N THR A 131 -2.84 12.31 -18.55
CA THR A 131 -2.77 11.41 -19.72
C THR A 131 -3.94 10.44 -19.74
N ILE A 132 -4.19 9.76 -20.87
CA ILE A 132 -5.31 8.79 -21.03
C ILE A 132 -5.30 7.67 -19.97
N ALA A 133 -4.13 7.30 -19.44
CA ALA A 133 -3.99 6.24 -18.44
C ALA A 133 -4.16 6.73 -16.99
N ASP A 134 -4.13 8.04 -16.79
CA ASP A 134 -4.20 8.74 -15.51
C ASP A 134 -5.67 9.13 -15.26
N ILE A 135 -6.41 8.30 -14.51
CA ILE A 135 -7.86 8.44 -14.32
C ILE A 135 -8.21 8.65 -12.85
N VAL A 136 -9.31 9.37 -12.60
CA VAL A 136 -9.92 9.53 -11.28
C VAL A 136 -11.40 9.21 -11.37
N THR A 137 -11.89 8.42 -10.42
CA THR A 137 -13.32 8.11 -10.26
C THR A 137 -13.93 8.99 -9.17
N ASP A 138 -15.26 9.08 -9.13
CA ASP A 138 -15.91 9.80 -8.02
C ASP A 138 -15.64 9.11 -6.67
N ALA A 139 -15.34 7.80 -6.68
CA ALA A 139 -15.02 7.03 -5.49
C ALA A 139 -13.67 7.45 -4.86
N ASP A 140 -12.63 7.78 -5.64
CA ASP A 140 -11.34 8.24 -5.10
C ASP A 140 -11.54 9.48 -4.22
N ARG A 141 -12.34 10.45 -4.71
CA ARG A 141 -12.67 11.69 -3.99
C ARG A 141 -13.54 11.44 -2.77
N GLU A 142 -14.59 10.62 -2.88
CA GLU A 142 -15.45 10.28 -1.74
C GLU A 142 -14.69 9.56 -0.63
N VAL A 143 -13.77 8.66 -1.01
CA VAL A 143 -12.92 7.91 -0.07
C VAL A 143 -11.89 8.85 0.59
N GLU A 144 -11.23 9.73 -0.16
CA GLU A 144 -10.31 10.70 0.44
C GLU A 144 -11.02 11.67 1.40
N LEU A 145 -12.19 12.17 1.03
CA LEU A 145 -13.02 13.03 1.90
C LEU A 145 -13.40 12.32 3.21
N LEU A 146 -13.75 11.03 3.15
CA LEU A 146 -14.00 10.22 4.36
C LEU A 146 -12.74 10.13 5.22
N ILE A 147 -11.59 9.76 4.64
CA ILE A 147 -10.32 9.62 5.36
C ILE A 147 -9.95 10.95 6.03
N ARG A 148 -9.97 12.05 5.27
CA ARG A 148 -9.62 13.39 5.75
C ARG A 148 -10.52 13.85 6.89
N GLU A 149 -11.84 13.64 6.81
CA GLU A 149 -12.76 14.02 7.89
C GLU A 149 -12.55 13.18 9.16
N ARG A 150 -12.33 11.85 9.02
CA ARG A 150 -12.03 10.98 10.16
C ARG A 150 -10.72 11.38 10.85
N LEU A 151 -9.68 11.69 10.08
CA LEU A 151 -8.41 12.18 10.59
C LEU A 151 -8.55 13.55 11.26
N ARG A 152 -9.23 14.52 10.62
CA ARG A 152 -9.47 15.86 11.15
C ARG A 152 -10.20 15.84 12.50
N VAL A 153 -11.15 14.91 12.69
CA VAL A 153 -11.87 14.73 13.96
C VAL A 153 -10.97 14.10 15.05
N ALA A 154 -10.20 13.07 14.71
CA ALA A 154 -9.34 12.37 15.68
C ALA A 154 -8.05 13.13 16.02
N ARG A 155 -7.53 13.90 15.06
CA ARG A 155 -6.20 14.52 15.03
C ARG A 155 -6.23 15.94 14.43
N PRO A 156 -7.01 16.89 14.99
CA PRO A 156 -7.24 18.21 14.39
C PRO A 156 -5.99 19.11 14.25
N GLY A 157 -4.86 18.75 14.87
CA GLY A 157 -3.59 19.47 14.75
C GLY A 157 -2.58 18.84 13.78
N ASP A 158 -2.89 17.71 13.16
CA ASP A 158 -1.99 17.03 12.21
C ASP A 158 -2.26 17.52 10.78
N GLY A 159 -1.24 17.50 9.92
CA GLY A 159 -1.35 17.86 8.51
C GLY A 159 -1.92 16.74 7.65
N PHE A 160 -2.19 17.04 6.38
CA PHE A 160 -2.73 16.09 5.40
C PHE A 160 -2.05 16.25 4.03
N LEU A 161 -1.70 15.14 3.39
CA LEU A 161 -1.17 15.06 2.04
C LEU A 161 -1.87 13.89 1.33
N GLY A 162 -2.96 14.20 0.62
CA GLY A 162 -3.68 13.24 -0.22
C GLY A 162 -3.23 13.30 -1.68
N GLU A 163 -3.75 12.40 -2.51
CA GLU A 163 -3.58 12.45 -3.96
C GLU A 163 -4.52 13.49 -4.61
N GLU A 164 -5.78 13.56 -4.14
CA GLU A 164 -6.85 14.34 -4.77
C GLU A 164 -6.99 15.75 -4.17
N SER A 165 -6.48 15.98 -2.95
CA SER A 165 -6.51 17.27 -2.25
C SER A 165 -5.19 18.03 -2.31
N GLU A 166 -5.26 19.35 -2.23
CA GLU A 166 -4.10 20.19 -1.87
C GLU A 166 -3.56 19.82 -0.48
N ALA A 167 -2.22 19.87 -0.35
CA ALA A 167 -1.53 19.58 0.90
C ALA A 167 -1.85 20.62 2.00
N GLU A 168 -2.21 20.14 3.18
CA GLU A 168 -2.54 20.94 4.35
C GLU A 168 -1.46 20.79 5.44
N ARG A 169 -0.93 21.92 5.91
CA ARG A 169 0.10 21.92 6.96
C ARG A 169 -0.55 21.96 8.35
N GLY A 170 -0.28 20.92 9.14
CA GLY A 170 -0.64 20.87 10.56
C GLY A 170 0.36 21.59 11.49
N GLU A 171 -0.01 21.64 12.77
CA GLU A 171 0.73 22.28 13.86
C GLU A 171 1.52 21.27 14.71
N SER A 172 1.12 20.00 14.73
CA SER A 172 1.73 18.94 15.57
C SER A 172 3.08 18.43 15.07
N GLY A 173 3.44 18.75 13.82
CA GLY A 173 4.60 18.19 13.14
C GLY A 173 4.39 16.78 12.57
N ILE A 174 3.18 16.22 12.70
CA ILE A 174 2.74 14.99 12.03
C ILE A 174 1.94 15.39 10.78
N THR A 175 2.13 14.66 9.68
CA THR A 175 1.33 14.74 8.46
C THR A 175 0.82 13.35 8.10
N TRP A 176 -0.46 13.26 7.76
CA TRP A 176 -1.07 12.05 7.22
C TRP A 176 -0.92 12.01 5.72
N VAL A 177 -0.18 11.04 5.20
CA VAL A 177 0.07 10.83 3.77
C VAL A 177 -0.86 9.71 3.30
N VAL A 178 -1.71 9.99 2.31
CA VAL A 178 -2.88 9.16 1.97
C VAL A 178 -2.99 8.95 0.47
N ASP A 179 -3.16 7.69 0.07
CA ASP A 179 -3.73 7.31 -1.23
C ASP A 179 -5.13 6.72 -0.96
N PRO A 180 -6.21 7.32 -1.49
CA PRO A 180 -7.56 6.81 -1.27
C PRO A 180 -7.83 5.49 -2.00
N ILE A 181 -7.29 5.27 -3.21
CA ILE A 181 -7.49 4.05 -4.02
C ILE A 181 -6.25 3.81 -4.91
N ASP A 182 -5.17 3.30 -4.31
CA ASP A 182 -3.97 2.89 -5.02
C ASP A 182 -4.33 1.79 -6.04
N GLY A 183 -4.04 2.08 -7.31
CA GLY A 183 -4.49 1.27 -8.43
C GLY A 183 -5.87 1.63 -8.98
N THR A 184 -6.22 2.93 -9.07
CA THR A 184 -7.48 3.43 -9.68
C THR A 184 -7.81 2.80 -11.04
N VAL A 185 -6.81 2.46 -11.86
CA VAL A 185 -7.02 1.72 -13.12
C VAL A 185 -7.56 0.31 -12.86
N ASN A 186 -6.95 -0.46 -11.95
CA ASN A 186 -7.45 -1.79 -11.58
C ASN A 186 -8.85 -1.69 -10.99
N TYR A 187 -9.05 -0.73 -10.08
CA TYR A 187 -10.35 -0.42 -9.50
C TYR A 187 -11.40 -0.18 -10.60
N ALA A 188 -11.16 0.74 -11.53
CA ALA A 188 -12.09 1.05 -12.61
C ALA A 188 -12.45 -0.18 -13.46
N TYR A 189 -11.45 -0.95 -13.90
CA TYR A 189 -11.65 -2.16 -14.70
C TYR A 189 -12.19 -3.37 -13.91
N GLY A 190 -12.25 -3.29 -12.58
CA GLY A 190 -12.76 -4.38 -11.72
C GLY A 190 -11.75 -5.49 -11.46
N ILE A 191 -10.46 -5.19 -11.65
CA ILE A 191 -9.36 -6.07 -11.28
C ILE A 191 -9.20 -5.99 -9.74
N PRO A 192 -9.23 -7.12 -9.00
CA PRO A 192 -9.27 -7.13 -7.53
C PRO A 192 -7.87 -6.89 -6.90
N SER A 193 -7.14 -5.89 -7.38
CA SER A 193 -5.78 -5.53 -6.95
C SER A 193 -5.67 -4.01 -6.81
N TYR A 194 -6.26 -3.48 -5.75
CA TYR A 194 -6.23 -2.07 -5.35
C TYR A 194 -6.25 -1.98 -3.83
N ALA A 195 -5.78 -0.86 -3.27
CA ALA A 195 -5.69 -0.68 -1.81
C ALA A 195 -6.01 0.75 -1.35
N VAL A 196 -6.34 0.91 -0.07
CA VAL A 196 -6.27 2.22 0.62
C VAL A 196 -4.94 2.28 1.36
N SER A 197 -4.14 3.33 1.15
CA SER A 197 -2.83 3.53 1.78
C SER A 197 -2.88 4.74 2.72
N ILE A 198 -2.53 4.55 4.00
CA ILE A 198 -2.49 5.62 5.00
C ILE A 198 -1.19 5.49 5.80
N ALA A 199 -0.37 6.54 5.82
CA ALA A 199 0.80 6.65 6.69
C ALA A 199 0.74 7.92 7.54
N ALA A 200 1.17 7.84 8.80
CA ALA A 200 1.48 9.01 9.60
C ALA A 200 3.00 9.25 9.55
N VAL A 201 3.43 10.44 9.12
CA VAL A 201 4.84 10.80 9.02
C VAL A 201 5.16 12.06 9.82
N ARG A 202 6.37 12.16 10.38
CA ARG A 202 6.89 13.33 11.10
C ARG A 202 7.91 14.06 10.23
N GLY A 203 7.87 15.40 10.24
CA GLY A 203 8.80 16.24 9.49
C GLY A 203 8.26 16.73 8.13
N SER A 204 9.16 16.99 7.19
CA SER A 204 8.83 17.45 5.83
C SER A 204 8.13 16.34 5.05
N ALA A 205 6.92 16.55 4.52
CA ALA A 205 6.19 15.57 3.72
C ALA A 205 6.76 15.40 2.28
N VAL A 206 8.07 15.61 2.12
CA VAL A 206 8.85 15.41 0.89
C VAL A 206 9.50 14.04 0.92
N ALA A 207 9.45 13.31 -0.21
CA ALA A 207 9.92 11.94 -0.31
C ALA A 207 11.40 11.78 0.10
N GLY A 208 11.63 11.01 1.16
CA GLY A 208 12.96 10.80 1.75
C GLY A 208 13.42 11.88 2.73
N GLU A 209 12.55 12.80 3.15
CA GLU A 209 12.81 13.80 4.20
C GLU A 209 11.93 13.62 5.45
N TRP A 210 11.01 12.66 5.44
CA TRP A 210 10.12 12.35 6.56
C TRP A 210 10.57 11.16 7.40
N GLU A 211 10.04 11.10 8.60
CA GLU A 211 10.07 9.94 9.47
C GLU A 211 8.68 9.25 9.50
N ALA A 212 8.51 8.11 8.82
CA ALA A 212 7.24 7.38 8.84
C ALA A 212 7.04 6.66 10.18
N LEU A 213 6.01 7.04 10.94
CA LEU A 213 5.71 6.56 12.29
C LEU A 213 4.77 5.35 12.29
N SER A 214 3.75 5.38 11.44
CA SER A 214 2.79 4.29 11.27
C SER A 214 2.36 4.14 9.81
N ALA A 215 1.84 2.96 9.50
CA ALA A 215 1.32 2.59 8.18
C ALA A 215 0.12 1.65 8.31
N ALA A 216 -0.87 1.85 7.44
CA ALA A 216 -1.92 0.89 7.14
C ALA A 216 -2.11 0.83 5.61
N VAL A 217 -2.10 -0.37 5.05
CA VAL A 217 -2.49 -0.66 3.65
C VAL A 217 -3.60 -1.69 3.71
N TYR A 218 -4.79 -1.34 3.23
CA TYR A 218 -5.96 -2.22 3.23
C TYR A 218 -6.36 -2.60 1.81
N ALA A 219 -6.32 -3.89 1.48
CA ALA A 219 -6.77 -4.43 0.20
C ALA A 219 -8.25 -4.89 0.30
N PRO A 220 -9.24 -4.11 -0.19
CA PRO A 220 -10.65 -4.36 0.16
C PRO A 220 -11.25 -5.57 -0.53
N ALA A 221 -10.61 -6.05 -1.62
CA ALA A 221 -11.03 -7.21 -2.39
C ALA A 221 -10.65 -8.55 -1.74
N SER A 222 -9.49 -8.61 -1.06
CA SER A 222 -9.06 -9.77 -0.26
C SER A 222 -9.38 -9.62 1.24
N ALA A 223 -9.85 -8.44 1.66
CA ALA A 223 -10.07 -8.03 3.05
C ALA A 223 -8.81 -8.05 3.93
N GLU A 224 -7.64 -7.91 3.32
CA GLU A 224 -6.34 -7.97 3.97
C GLU A 224 -5.90 -6.60 4.49
N MET A 225 -5.57 -6.53 5.77
CA MET A 225 -5.10 -5.32 6.46
C MET A 225 -3.63 -5.50 6.85
N PHE A 226 -2.75 -4.80 6.15
CA PHE A 226 -1.32 -4.75 6.43
C PHE A 226 -1.03 -3.51 7.28
N THR A 227 -0.36 -3.66 8.42
CA THR A 227 -0.10 -2.56 9.36
C THR A 227 1.35 -2.55 9.80
N ALA A 228 1.89 -1.37 10.13
CA ALA A 228 3.16 -1.24 10.85
C ALA A 228 3.15 -0.02 11.77
N ALA A 229 3.92 -0.15 12.86
CA ALA A 229 4.29 0.95 13.73
C ALA A 229 5.81 0.91 13.90
N ARG A 230 6.47 2.06 13.80
CA ARG A 230 7.95 2.17 13.83
C ARG A 230 8.53 1.55 15.09
N GLY A 231 9.47 0.61 14.93
CA GLY A 231 10.10 -0.14 16.02
C GLY A 231 9.25 -1.27 16.62
N HIS A 232 8.04 -1.53 16.10
CA HIS A 232 7.12 -2.55 16.62
C HIS A 232 6.91 -3.73 15.64
N GLY A 233 7.25 -3.57 14.37
CA GLY A 233 7.05 -4.57 13.33
C GLY A 233 5.88 -4.30 12.40
N ALA A 234 5.85 -5.07 11.31
CA ALA A 234 4.75 -5.13 10.37
C ALA A 234 3.90 -6.39 10.57
N PHE A 235 2.60 -6.30 10.30
CA PHE A 235 1.60 -7.35 10.55
C PHE A 235 0.58 -7.44 9.41
N LEU A 236 0.00 -8.63 9.19
CA LEU A 236 -1.22 -8.86 8.42
C LEU A 236 -2.28 -9.41 9.39
N GLY A 237 -3.23 -8.55 9.78
CA GLY A 237 -4.04 -8.81 10.96
C GLY A 237 -3.15 -8.98 12.19
N ASP A 238 -3.27 -10.12 12.89
CA ASP A 238 -2.43 -10.45 14.06
C ASP A 238 -1.10 -11.15 13.68
N ALA A 239 -0.91 -11.55 12.42
CA ALA A 239 0.25 -12.31 11.98
C ALA A 239 1.43 -11.39 11.64
N ARG A 240 2.54 -11.50 12.39
CA ARG A 240 3.76 -10.72 12.12
C ARG A 240 4.35 -11.08 10.75
N LEU A 241 4.74 -10.07 10.00
CA LEU A 241 5.34 -10.20 8.68
C LEU A 241 6.87 -10.34 8.75
N SER A 242 7.43 -10.89 7.67
CA SER A 242 8.86 -10.94 7.38
C SER A 242 9.02 -10.92 5.86
N VAL A 243 9.97 -10.14 5.38
CA VAL A 243 10.44 -10.24 3.98
C VAL A 243 11.06 -11.61 3.70
N THR A 244 11.20 -11.97 2.43
CA THR A 244 11.89 -13.19 2.02
C THR A 244 13.41 -13.11 2.24
N THR A 245 14.04 -14.28 2.33
CA THR A 245 15.49 -14.43 2.14
C THR A 245 15.77 -14.96 0.74
N GLU A 246 16.88 -14.53 0.14
CA GLU A 246 17.24 -14.96 -1.22
C GLU A 246 17.31 -16.49 -1.36
N THR A 247 16.90 -17.00 -2.53
CA THR A 247 17.02 -18.40 -2.91
C THR A 247 17.74 -18.53 -4.26
N SER A 248 18.40 -19.67 -4.49
CA SER A 248 19.12 -19.96 -5.74
C SER A 248 18.24 -20.02 -6.99
N ALA A 249 16.92 -19.99 -6.85
CA ALA A 249 15.96 -20.00 -7.93
C ALA A 249 15.58 -18.58 -8.45
N GLY A 250 16.31 -17.54 -8.05
CA GLY A 250 16.06 -16.15 -8.47
C GLY A 250 14.87 -15.48 -7.76
N ALA A 251 14.68 -14.18 -7.97
CA ALA A 251 13.72 -13.35 -7.23
C ALA A 251 12.40 -13.12 -8.01
N LEU A 252 11.25 -13.24 -7.37
CA LEU A 252 9.97 -12.75 -7.90
C LEU A 252 9.84 -11.25 -7.62
N LEU A 253 9.98 -10.43 -8.65
CA LEU A 253 10.05 -8.98 -8.52
C LEU A 253 8.79 -8.30 -9.06
N ALA A 254 8.33 -7.24 -8.41
CA ALA A 254 7.27 -6.38 -8.92
C ALA A 254 7.81 -5.05 -9.44
N THR A 255 7.05 -4.42 -10.35
CA THR A 255 7.34 -3.11 -10.92
C THR A 255 6.08 -2.47 -11.50
N GLY A 256 6.14 -1.18 -11.79
CA GLY A 256 5.15 -0.47 -12.57
C GLY A 256 5.78 0.40 -13.65
N PHE A 257 4.93 1.06 -14.42
CA PHE A 257 5.31 1.88 -15.57
C PHE A 257 4.57 3.21 -15.48
N GLY A 258 5.27 4.30 -15.78
CA GLY A 258 4.70 5.65 -15.74
C GLY A 258 3.49 5.80 -16.67
N TYR A 259 2.54 6.66 -16.29
CA TYR A 259 1.35 6.94 -17.11
C TYR A 259 1.66 7.70 -18.43
N ASP A 260 2.84 8.31 -18.55
CA ASP A 260 3.32 8.94 -19.78
C ASP A 260 4.08 7.92 -20.66
N PRO A 261 3.58 7.57 -21.87
CA PRO A 261 4.25 6.66 -22.79
C PRO A 261 5.66 7.07 -23.19
N ALA A 262 6.01 8.37 -23.13
CA ALA A 262 7.36 8.84 -23.41
C ALA A 262 8.41 8.32 -22.41
N THR A 263 7.97 7.76 -21.27
CA THR A 263 8.84 7.17 -20.24
C THR A 263 9.08 5.66 -20.44
N HIS A 264 8.28 4.98 -21.27
CA HIS A 264 8.25 3.51 -21.31
C HIS A 264 9.54 2.89 -21.84
N ASP A 265 10.26 3.53 -22.76
CA ASP A 265 11.54 3.00 -23.26
C ASP A 265 12.59 2.88 -22.14
N GLY A 266 12.65 3.86 -21.22
CA GLY A 266 13.56 3.84 -20.07
C GLY A 266 13.13 2.85 -18.99
N ASP A 267 11.83 2.73 -18.75
CA ASP A 267 11.28 1.76 -17.79
C ASP A 267 11.47 0.31 -18.32
N LEU A 268 11.30 0.06 -19.62
CA LEU A 268 11.60 -1.23 -20.26
C LEU A 268 13.10 -1.56 -20.29
N ALA A 269 13.97 -0.57 -20.49
CA ALA A 269 15.42 -0.74 -20.36
C ALA A 269 15.81 -1.15 -18.92
N THR A 270 15.18 -0.54 -17.91
CA THR A 270 15.32 -0.92 -16.50
C THR A 270 14.93 -2.39 -16.29
N VAL A 271 13.73 -2.80 -16.74
CA VAL A 271 13.25 -4.19 -16.63
C VAL A 271 14.22 -5.17 -17.30
N ARG A 272 14.73 -4.86 -18.50
CA ARG A 272 15.70 -5.69 -19.21
C ARG A 272 16.97 -5.97 -18.38
N ARG A 273 17.46 -5.01 -17.59
CA ARG A 273 18.63 -5.19 -16.70
C ARG A 273 18.27 -6.11 -15.52
N ILE A 274 17.13 -5.85 -14.88
CA ILE A 274 16.65 -6.60 -13.70
C ILE A 274 16.29 -8.07 -14.03
N MET A 275 15.85 -8.36 -15.26
CA MET A 275 15.58 -9.74 -15.71
C MET A 275 16.79 -10.68 -15.64
N SER A 276 18.01 -10.19 -15.41
CA SER A 276 19.20 -11.01 -15.13
C SER A 276 19.16 -11.74 -13.77
N ILE A 277 18.34 -11.27 -12.81
CA ILE A 277 18.20 -11.85 -11.47
C ILE A 277 16.77 -12.28 -11.12
N ALA A 278 15.80 -11.84 -11.91
CA ALA A 278 14.40 -12.18 -11.73
C ALA A 278 14.13 -13.64 -12.13
N ARG A 279 13.40 -14.36 -11.27
CA ARG A 279 12.71 -15.61 -11.63
C ARG A 279 11.55 -15.31 -12.58
N ASP A 280 10.81 -14.25 -12.26
CA ASP A 280 9.58 -13.82 -12.93
C ASP A 280 9.26 -12.37 -12.48
N LEU A 281 8.41 -11.67 -13.23
CA LEU A 281 8.05 -10.27 -13.00
C LEU A 281 6.55 -10.11 -12.76
N ARG A 282 6.16 -9.22 -11.85
CA ARG A 282 4.76 -8.77 -11.66
C ARG A 282 4.63 -7.29 -11.99
N ARG A 283 3.54 -6.95 -12.67
CA ARG A 283 3.06 -5.58 -12.85
C ARG A 283 1.62 -5.56 -12.36
N ALA A 284 1.43 -5.60 -11.04
CA ALA A 284 0.08 -5.68 -10.46
C ALA A 284 -0.66 -4.34 -10.63
N GLY A 285 0.04 -3.21 -10.46
CA GLY A 285 -0.51 -1.87 -10.71
C GLY A 285 -1.19 -1.24 -9.50
N ALA A 286 -0.72 -1.56 -8.30
CA ALA A 286 -1.03 -0.86 -7.05
C ALA A 286 0.26 -0.87 -6.19
N ALA A 287 0.95 0.26 -6.11
CA ALA A 287 2.32 0.36 -5.60
C ALA A 287 2.43 0.07 -4.09
N SER A 288 1.48 0.58 -3.30
CA SER A 288 1.40 0.35 -1.86
C SER A 288 1.11 -1.13 -1.55
N LEU A 289 0.33 -1.78 -2.41
CA LEU A 289 -0.02 -3.21 -2.29
C LEU A 289 1.14 -4.12 -2.71
N ASP A 290 1.86 -3.79 -3.79
CA ASP A 290 3.10 -4.49 -4.18
C ASP A 290 4.16 -4.36 -3.07
N LEU A 291 4.31 -3.19 -2.44
CA LEU A 291 5.18 -3.02 -1.25
C LEU A 291 4.70 -3.83 -0.03
N ALA A 292 3.39 -3.86 0.24
CA ALA A 292 2.84 -4.70 1.30
C ALA A 292 3.06 -6.22 1.04
N PHE A 293 3.04 -6.63 -0.23
CA PHE A 293 3.36 -7.99 -0.65
C PHE A 293 4.85 -8.33 -0.52
N VAL A 294 5.76 -7.37 -0.73
CA VAL A 294 7.19 -7.52 -0.37
C VAL A 294 7.34 -7.70 1.14
N ALA A 295 6.70 -6.85 1.95
CA ALA A 295 6.73 -6.96 3.42
C ALA A 295 6.20 -8.32 3.91
N ALA A 296 5.18 -8.86 3.26
CA ALA A 296 4.58 -10.16 3.58
C ALA A 296 5.30 -11.37 2.94
N GLY A 297 6.44 -11.17 2.28
CA GLY A 297 7.21 -12.25 1.64
C GLY A 297 6.51 -12.94 0.46
N ARG A 298 5.50 -12.27 -0.15
CA ARG A 298 4.81 -12.73 -1.37
C ARG A 298 5.56 -12.33 -2.64
N LEU A 299 6.39 -11.30 -2.52
CA LEU A 299 7.33 -10.81 -3.52
C LEU A 299 8.71 -10.71 -2.86
N ASP A 300 9.77 -10.94 -3.62
CA ASP A 300 11.14 -10.81 -3.14
C ASP A 300 11.64 -9.36 -3.15
N GLY A 301 11.04 -8.53 -4.02
CA GLY A 301 11.34 -7.10 -4.14
C GLY A 301 10.43 -6.36 -5.12
N TYR A 302 10.57 -5.05 -5.13
CA TYR A 302 9.80 -4.10 -5.95
C TYR A 302 10.70 -2.95 -6.39
N PHE A 303 10.50 -2.45 -7.62
CA PHE A 303 11.20 -1.27 -8.13
C PHE A 303 10.32 -0.46 -9.08
N GLU A 304 10.27 0.87 -8.94
CA GLU A 304 9.48 1.74 -9.83
C GLU A 304 10.00 3.20 -9.87
N ARG A 305 9.87 3.85 -11.03
CA ARG A 305 10.25 5.26 -11.25
C ARG A 305 9.07 6.22 -11.21
N GLY A 306 9.19 7.27 -10.41
CA GLY A 306 8.29 8.43 -10.42
C GLY A 306 7.04 8.32 -9.55
N LEU A 307 7.04 7.38 -8.60
CA LEU A 307 6.03 7.30 -7.54
C LEU A 307 5.89 8.62 -6.77
N LYS A 308 4.68 8.90 -6.30
CA LYS A 308 4.34 10.00 -5.41
C LYS A 308 4.48 9.57 -3.94
N PRO A 309 4.50 10.52 -2.99
CA PRO A 309 4.61 10.21 -1.57
C PRO A 309 3.60 9.19 -1.05
N TRP A 310 2.35 9.27 -1.49
CA TRP A 310 1.24 8.45 -1.02
C TRP A 310 1.30 6.99 -1.50
N ASP A 311 1.76 6.77 -2.74
CA ASP A 311 2.01 5.45 -3.33
C ASP A 311 2.90 4.57 -2.43
N HIS A 312 3.87 5.17 -1.73
CA HIS A 312 4.96 4.44 -1.09
C HIS A 312 5.20 4.73 0.40
N ALA A 313 4.61 5.76 1.01
CA ALA A 313 4.88 6.11 2.41
C ALA A 313 4.52 4.96 3.39
N ALA A 314 3.34 4.37 3.24
CA ALA A 314 2.89 3.25 4.07
C ALA A 314 3.66 1.95 3.73
N GLY A 315 3.74 1.63 2.43
CA GLY A 315 4.44 0.44 1.93
C GLY A 315 5.92 0.37 2.32
N ALA A 316 6.64 1.49 2.28
CA ALA A 316 8.05 1.53 2.67
C ALA A 316 8.27 1.24 4.17
N LEU A 317 7.36 1.70 5.04
CA LEU A 317 7.42 1.37 6.47
C LEU A 317 7.10 -0.12 6.70
N LEU A 318 6.08 -0.66 6.02
CA LEU A 318 5.77 -2.10 6.07
C LEU A 318 6.99 -2.96 5.73
N VAL A 319 7.69 -2.66 4.63
CA VAL A 319 8.90 -3.40 4.22
C VAL A 319 10.01 -3.29 5.25
N THR A 320 10.25 -2.08 5.78
CA THR A 320 11.32 -1.83 6.77
C THR A 320 11.06 -2.58 8.08
N GLU A 321 9.83 -2.51 8.60
CA GLU A 321 9.42 -3.16 9.86
C GLU A 321 9.24 -4.69 9.73
N ALA A 322 9.12 -5.20 8.50
CA ALA A 322 9.24 -6.62 8.15
C ALA A 322 10.71 -7.10 7.97
N GLY A 323 11.71 -6.24 8.24
CA GLY A 323 13.13 -6.58 8.15
C GLY A 323 13.74 -6.46 6.75
N GLY A 324 13.05 -5.80 5.81
CA GLY A 324 13.53 -5.50 4.48
C GLY A 324 14.40 -4.24 4.41
N SER A 325 14.66 -3.80 3.19
CA SER A 325 15.34 -2.54 2.91
C SER A 325 14.62 -1.78 1.81
N VAL A 326 14.62 -0.45 1.91
CA VAL A 326 14.02 0.46 0.94
C VAL A 326 15.03 1.56 0.63
N SER A 327 15.13 1.96 -0.64
CA SER A 327 15.97 3.08 -1.08
C SER A 327 15.25 3.91 -2.13
N LEU A 328 15.53 5.20 -2.13
CA LEU A 328 15.12 6.14 -3.18
C LEU A 328 16.41 6.68 -3.82
N ILE A 329 16.70 6.26 -5.05
CA ILE A 329 17.83 6.75 -5.83
C ILE A 329 17.36 7.75 -6.90
N ASP A 330 18.31 8.43 -7.53
CA ASP A 330 18.05 9.49 -8.51
C ASP A 330 17.14 10.60 -7.97
N ARG A 331 17.35 11.02 -6.71
CA ARG A 331 16.47 11.97 -6.00
C ARG A 331 16.37 13.35 -6.65
N ASP A 332 17.37 13.73 -7.46
CA ASP A 332 17.38 14.97 -8.24
C ASP A 332 16.61 14.84 -9.58
N SER A 333 16.17 13.63 -9.94
CA SER A 333 15.30 13.36 -11.09
C SER A 333 13.85 13.74 -10.80
N THR A 334 13.11 14.14 -11.84
CA THR A 334 11.65 14.28 -11.77
C THR A 334 10.93 12.93 -11.61
N ARG A 335 11.62 11.82 -11.88
CA ARG A 335 11.16 10.44 -11.64
C ARG A 335 12.23 9.66 -10.86
N PRO A 336 12.35 9.88 -9.53
CA PRO A 336 13.27 9.09 -8.70
C PRO A 336 12.86 7.61 -8.72
N MET A 337 13.83 6.72 -8.54
CA MET A 337 13.62 5.28 -8.52
C MET A 337 13.50 4.81 -7.08
N LEU A 338 12.35 4.25 -6.72
CA LEU A 338 12.18 3.52 -5.47
C LEU A 338 12.57 2.05 -5.68
N ILE A 339 13.30 1.48 -4.72
CA ILE A 339 13.71 0.07 -4.69
C ILE A 339 13.37 -0.47 -3.30
N ALA A 340 12.71 -1.61 -3.21
CA ALA A 340 12.36 -2.29 -1.98
C ALA A 340 12.60 -3.80 -2.10
N GLY A 341 12.89 -4.50 -1.00
CA GLY A 341 13.03 -5.95 -1.01
C GLY A 341 13.57 -6.54 0.29
N GLY A 342 13.70 -7.87 0.32
CA GLY A 342 14.59 -8.53 1.28
C GLY A 342 16.03 -8.03 1.11
N ILE A 343 16.81 -7.96 2.20
CA ILE A 343 18.11 -7.24 2.26
C ILE A 343 19.02 -7.54 1.06
N GLU A 344 19.21 -8.81 0.72
CA GLU A 344 20.10 -9.22 -0.38
C GLU A 344 19.51 -8.94 -1.76
N VAL A 345 18.19 -9.13 -1.95
CA VAL A 345 17.50 -8.83 -3.21
C VAL A 345 17.51 -7.33 -3.49
N HIS A 346 17.22 -6.52 -2.46
CA HIS A 346 17.35 -5.05 -2.51
C HIS A 346 18.76 -4.62 -2.91
N ARG A 347 19.80 -5.21 -2.29
CA ARG A 347 21.20 -4.95 -2.63
C ARG A 347 21.50 -5.26 -4.09
N ARG A 348 21.12 -6.46 -4.58
CA ARG A 348 21.38 -6.87 -5.98
C ARG A 348 20.65 -5.99 -6.99
N VAL A 349 19.41 -5.59 -6.72
CA VAL A 349 18.66 -4.63 -7.55
C VAL A 349 19.34 -3.26 -7.55
N LEU A 350 19.76 -2.78 -6.37
CA LEU A 350 20.45 -1.49 -6.22
C LEU A 350 21.80 -1.45 -6.95
N ASP A 351 22.59 -2.51 -6.88
CA ASP A 351 23.87 -2.62 -7.59
C ASP A 351 23.65 -2.61 -9.12
N ILE A 352 22.74 -3.46 -9.62
CA ILE A 352 22.39 -3.51 -11.06
C ILE A 352 21.94 -2.14 -11.56
N LEU A 353 21.16 -1.39 -10.78
CA LEU A 353 20.66 -0.09 -11.21
C LEU A 353 21.71 1.02 -11.10
N ARG A 354 22.67 0.94 -10.17
CA ARG A 354 23.78 1.90 -10.00
C ARG A 354 24.92 1.74 -11.00
N ASP A 355 25.10 0.58 -11.60
CA ASP A 355 26.07 0.30 -12.68
C ASP A 355 25.74 1.05 -14.01
N GLU A 356 24.97 2.13 -13.93
CA GLU A 356 24.62 3.08 -15.01
C GLU A 356 25.53 4.34 -14.97
N THR A 357 26.55 4.37 -14.11
CA THR A 357 27.49 5.50 -13.88
C THR A 357 28.92 5.19 -14.33
#